data_AF-A0A2N0ZXD0-F1
#
_entry.id   AF-A0A2N0ZXD0-F1
#
_cell.length_a   1.000
_cell.length_b   1.000
_cell.length_c   1.000
_cell.angle_alpha   90.00
_cell.angle_beta   90.00
_cell.angle_gamma   90.00
#
_symmetry.space_group_name_H-M   'P 1'
#
loop_
_entity.id
_entity.type
_entity.pdbx_description
1 polymer ?
#
loop_
_entity_poly.entity_id
_entity_poly.type
_entity_poly.pdbx_seq_one_letter_code
_entity_poly.pdbx_strand_id
1 'polypeptide(L)'
;MRLESNLALIEYINKFKTSLIESDNVLLSREVDKGLSSLNGFTDGWAMLLESVVLVKRKFQSELNNAQLNELDNIIKSVRNLLYPS
;
A
#
# COMPACT_ATOMS: atom_id res chain seq x y z
N MET A 1 -5.25 -12.37 6.46
CA MET A 1 -3.82 -12.76 6.42
C MET A 1 -3.05 -11.79 7.31
N ARG A 2 -2.26 -12.26 8.28
CA ARG A 2 -1.39 -11.39 9.09
C ARG A 2 -0.04 -11.36 8.37
N LEU A 3 0.46 -10.18 8.01
CA LEU A 3 1.78 -10.06 7.37
C LEU A 3 2.82 -10.09 8.50
N GLU A 4 3.47 -11.24 8.68
CA GLU A 4 4.24 -11.57 9.89
C GLU A 4 5.62 -10.87 9.97
N SER A 5 6.05 -10.18 8.92
CA SER A 5 7.29 -9.39 8.91
C SER A 5 7.18 -8.16 7.99
N ASN A 6 8.02 -7.14 8.26
CA ASN A 6 8.13 -5.95 7.39
C ASN A 6 8.49 -6.34 5.95
N LEU A 7 9.33 -7.37 5.76
CA LEU A 7 9.68 -7.90 4.45
C LEU A 7 8.47 -8.52 3.74
N ALA A 8 7.66 -9.31 4.44
CA ALA A 8 6.45 -9.89 3.86
C ALA A 8 5.44 -8.80 3.45
N LEU A 9 5.34 -7.71 4.21
CA LEU A 9 4.51 -6.56 3.85
C LEU A 9 5.05 -5.82 2.61
N ILE A 10 6.36 -5.60 2.53
CA ILE A 10 7.00 -4.98 1.36
C ILE A 10 6.78 -5.84 0.10
N GLU A 11 6.97 -7.15 0.20
CA GLU A 11 6.70 -8.09 -0.89
C GLU A 11 5.23 -8.07 -1.31
N TYR A 12 4.31 -8.01 -0.35
CA TYR A 12 2.88 -7.91 -0.62
C TYR A 12 2.51 -6.61 -1.33
N ILE A 13 3.08 -5.47 -0.91
CA ILE A 13 2.89 -4.18 -1.58
C ILE A 13 3.47 -4.20 -3.00
N ASN A 14 4.63 -4.84 -3.21
CA ASN A 14 5.19 -5.01 -4.54
C ASN A 14 4.30 -5.86 -5.46
N LYS A 15 3.72 -6.95 -4.95
CA LYS A 15 2.73 -7.75 -5.70
C LYS A 15 1.50 -6.93 -6.08
N PHE A 16 0.97 -6.14 -5.14
CA PHE A 16 -0.15 -5.24 -5.41
C PHE A 16 0.18 -4.19 -6.48
N LYS A 17 1.38 -3.60 -6.45
CA LYS A 17 1.82 -2.67 -7.51
C LYS A 17 1.85 -3.32 -8.89
N THR A 18 2.31 -4.56 -8.98
CA THR A 18 2.32 -5.32 -10.24
C THR A 18 0.89 -5.58 -10.73
N SER A 19 -0.03 -6.00 -9.86
CA SER A 19 -1.43 -6.24 -10.25
C SER A 19 -2.15 -4.97 -10.72
N LEU A 20 -1.79 -3.81 -10.18
CA LEU A 20 -2.26 -2.51 -10.66
C LEU A 20 -1.76 -2.22 -12.09
N ILE A 21 -0.48 -2.47 -12.38
CA ILE A 21 0.08 -2.27 -13.73
C ILE A 21 -0.59 -3.20 -14.74
N GLU A 22 -0.78 -4.48 -14.38
CA GLU A 22 -1.47 -5.47 -15.21
C GLU A 22 -2.93 -5.11 -15.49
N SER A 23 -3.52 -4.26 -14.65
CA SER A 23 -4.89 -3.76 -14.78
C SER A 23 -4.96 -2.34 -15.35
N ASP A 24 -3.92 -1.88 -16.07
CA ASP A 24 -3.78 -0.53 -16.63
C ASP A 24 -3.86 0.63 -15.61
N ASN A 25 -3.77 0.34 -14.31
CA ASN A 25 -3.81 1.32 -13.22
C ASN A 25 -2.40 1.88 -12.92
N VAL A 26 -1.71 2.35 -13.95
CA VAL A 26 -0.29 2.77 -13.88
C VAL A 26 -0.10 3.97 -12.93
N LEU A 27 -1.04 4.91 -12.91
CA LEU A 27 -0.98 6.07 -12.01
C LEU A 27 -1.06 5.67 -10.53
N LEU A 28 -1.92 4.70 -10.20
CA LEU A 28 -2.06 4.19 -8.84
C LEU A 28 -0.78 3.47 -8.40
N SER A 29 -0.21 2.65 -9.29
CA SER A 29 1.04 1.96 -9.03
C SER A 29 2.18 2.93 -8.71
N ARG A 30 2.26 4.08 -9.40
CA ARG A 30 3.24 5.14 -9.13
C ARG A 30 3.06 5.80 -7.76
N GLU A 31 1.84 6.07 -7.34
CA GLU A 31 1.59 6.66 -6.00
C GLU A 31 1.98 5.69 -4.87
N VAL A 32 1.73 4.40 -5.05
CA VAL A 32 2.17 3.35 -4.12
C VAL A 32 3.69 3.23 -4.12
N ASP A 33 4.34 3.26 -5.29
CA ASP A 33 5.80 3.25 -5.42
C ASP A 33 6.47 4.42 -4.70
N LYS A 34 5.91 5.62 -4.85
CA LYS A 34 6.37 6.82 -4.15
C LYS A 34 6.33 6.62 -2.63
N GLY A 35 5.23 6.09 -2.10
CA GLY A 35 5.11 5.74 -0.69
C GLY A 35 6.15 4.69 -0.27
N LEU A 36 6.35 3.65 -1.06
CA LEU A 36 7.31 2.60 -0.76
C LEU A 36 8.76 3.10 -0.76
N SER A 37 9.12 4.00 -1.69
CA SER A 37 10.46 4.58 -1.79
C SER A 37 10.85 5.43 -0.58
N SER A 38 9.86 5.89 0.20
CA SER A 38 10.09 6.65 1.44
C SER A 38 10.53 5.76 2.62
N LEU A 39 10.49 4.43 2.49
CA LEU A 39 10.90 3.47 3.54
C LEU A 39 12.42 3.40 3.79
N ASN A 40 13.23 4.32 3.25
CA ASN A 40 14.70 4.37 3.33
C ASN A 40 15.29 4.64 4.74
N GLY A 41 14.68 4.11 5.81
CA GLY A 41 15.32 3.98 7.13
C GLY A 41 14.78 4.86 8.25
N PHE A 42 13.69 5.60 8.06
CA PHE A 42 13.03 6.35 9.13
C PHE A 42 11.59 5.90 9.35
N THR A 43 11.14 5.95 10.61
CA THR A 43 9.75 5.69 11.05
C THR A 43 8.73 6.52 10.24
N ASP A 44 9.15 7.69 9.75
CA ASP A 44 8.36 8.57 8.89
C ASP A 44 8.01 7.95 7.53
N GLY A 45 8.81 7.00 7.03
CA GLY A 45 8.54 6.32 5.76
C GLY A 45 7.28 5.45 5.81
N TRP A 46 6.99 4.82 6.95
CA TRP A 46 5.77 4.04 7.11
C TRP A 46 4.53 4.95 7.19
N ALA A 47 4.67 6.14 7.79
CA ALA A 47 3.61 7.14 7.82
C ALA A 47 3.34 7.70 6.42
N MET A 48 4.37 8.04 5.65
CA MET A 48 4.25 8.46 4.26
C MET A 48 3.62 7.38 3.38
N LEU A 49 4.02 6.11 3.57
CA LEU A 49 3.38 5.00 2.87
C LEU A 49 1.88 4.91 3.20
N LEU A 50 1.51 5.03 4.48
CA LEU A 50 0.11 5.03 4.91
C LEU A 50 -0.68 6.16 4.24
N GLU A 51 -0.13 7.37 4.20
CA GLU A 51 -0.74 8.51 3.53
C GLU A 51 -0.94 8.26 2.03
N SER A 52 0.09 7.74 1.35
CA SER A 52 0.02 7.38 -0.07
C SER A 52 -1.07 6.35 -0.36
N VAL A 53 -1.15 5.25 0.40
CA VAL A 53 -2.16 4.21 0.15
C VAL A 53 -3.59 4.67 0.48
N VAL A 54 -3.75 5.52 1.51
CA VAL A 54 -5.05 6.15 1.84
C VAL A 54 -5.45 7.15 0.75
N LEU A 55 -4.50 7.92 0.21
CA LEU A 55 -4.75 8.83 -0.90
C LEU A 55 -5.21 8.07 -2.14
N VAL A 56 -4.55 6.95 -2.47
CA VAL A 56 -4.95 6.08 -3.57
C VAL A 56 -6.38 5.59 -3.39
N LYS A 57 -6.73 5.09 -2.19
CA LYS A 57 -8.09 4.66 -1.89
C LYS A 57 -9.10 5.79 -2.08
N ARG A 58 -8.82 6.99 -1.58
CA ARG A 58 -9.75 8.13 -1.68
C ARG A 58 -9.93 8.63 -3.11
N LYS A 59 -8.86 8.69 -3.91
CA LYS A 59 -8.90 9.28 -5.25
C LYS A 59 -9.36 8.32 -6.33
N PHE A 60 -9.01 7.04 -6.21
CA PHE A 60 -9.19 6.06 -7.29
C PHE A 60 -10.12 4.91 -6.91
N GLN A 61 -10.91 5.05 -5.82
CA GLN A 61 -11.82 3.99 -5.37
C GLN A 61 -12.77 3.50 -6.47
N SER A 62 -13.19 4.39 -7.37
CA SER A 62 -14.09 4.08 -8.49
C SER A 62 -13.44 3.31 -9.63
N GLU A 63 -12.11 3.32 -9.69
CA GLU A 63 -11.30 2.64 -10.71
C GLU A 63 -10.80 1.26 -10.22
N LEU A 64 -10.92 1.00 -8.92
CA LEU A 64 -10.51 -0.25 -8.30
C LEU A 64 -11.67 -1.25 -8.24
N ASN A 65 -11.40 -2.50 -8.60
CA ASN A 65 -12.34 -3.59 -8.38
C ASN A 65 -12.39 -4.01 -6.90
N ASN A 66 -13.40 -4.81 -6.53
CA ASN A 66 -13.59 -5.25 -5.14
C ASN A 66 -12.40 -6.04 -4.57
N ALA A 67 -11.68 -6.79 -5.40
CA ALA A 67 -10.49 -7.53 -4.96
C ALA A 67 -9.35 -6.56 -4.64
N GLN A 68 -9.08 -5.59 -5.50
CA GLN A 68 -8.06 -4.57 -5.30
C GLN A 68 -8.37 -3.67 -4.10
N LEU A 69 -9.64 -3.33 -3.89
CA LEU A 69 -10.08 -2.58 -2.70
C LEU A 69 -9.81 -3.36 -1.40
N ASN A 70 -10.11 -4.66 -1.40
CA ASN A 70 -9.82 -5.53 -0.26
C ASN A 70 -8.31 -5.66 0.00
N GLU A 71 -7.49 -5.77 -1.06
CA GLU A 71 -6.03 -5.81 -0.93
C GLU A 71 -5.49 -4.49 -0.36
N LEU A 72 -5.98 -3.36 -0.86
CA LEU A 72 -5.60 -2.03 -0.39
C LEU A 72 -5.99 -1.83 1.08
N ASP A 73 -7.16 -2.31 1.50
CA ASP A 73 -7.60 -2.27 2.90
C ASP A 73 -6.73 -3.13 3.82
N ASN A 74 -6.30 -4.30 3.36
CA ASN A 74 -5.36 -5.13 4.09
C ASN A 74 -3.99 -4.45 4.24
N ILE A 75 -3.52 -3.74 3.21
CA ILE A 75 -2.27 -2.95 3.26
C ILE A 75 -2.41 -1.82 4.29
N ILE A 76 -3.47 -1.02 4.20
CA ILE A 76 -3.74 0.10 5.12
C ILE A 76 -3.75 -0.39 6.57
N LYS A 77 -4.47 -1.48 6.84
CA LYS A 77 -4.56 -2.07 8.19
C LYS A 77 -3.19 -2.52 8.71
N SER A 78 -2.40 -3.15 7.84
CA SER A 78 -1.08 -3.68 8.22
C SER A 78 -0.07 -2.57 8.50
N VAL A 79 -0.02 -1.55 7.63
CA VAL A 79 0.85 -0.38 7.82
C VAL A 79 0.44 0.41 9.08
N ARG A 80 -0.87 0.58 9.33
CA ARG A 80 -1.36 1.27 10.52
C ARG A 80 -0.97 0.56 11.82
N ASN A 81 -1.03 -0.77 11.84
CA ASN A 81 -0.61 -1.56 13.01
C ASN A 81 0.90 -1.46 13.29
N LEU A 82 1.73 -1.18 12.29
CA LEU A 82 3.17 -0.96 12.50
C LEU A 82 3.45 0.40 13.15
N LEU A 83 2.69 1.44 12.79
CA LEU A 83 2.84 2.79 13.33
C LEU A 83 2.21 2.94 14.71
N TYR A 84 1.08 2.28 14.93
CA TYR A 84 0.29 2.35 16.16
C TYR A 84 -0.02 0.95 16.67
N PRO A 85 0.98 0.22 17.20
CA PRO A 85 0.75 -1.08 17.80
C PRO A 85 -0.11 -0.89 19.06
N SER A 86 -1.37 -1.32 18.98
CA SER A 86 -2.30 -1.40 20.11
C SER A 86 -2.00 -2.57 21.03
#